data_AF-A0A7S2IVQ4-F1
#
_entry.id   AF-A0A7S2IVQ4-F1
#
_cell.length_a   1.000
_cell.length_b   1.000
_cell.length_c   1.000
_cell.angle_alpha   90.00
_cell.angle_beta   90.00
_cell.angle_gamma   90.00
#
_symmetry.space_group_name_H-M   'P 1'
#
loop_
_entity.id
_entity.type
_entity.pdbx_description
1 polymer ?
#
loop_
_entity_poly.entity_id
_entity_poly.type
_entity_poly.pdbx_seq_one_letter_code
_entity_poly.pdbx_strand_id
1 'polypeptide(L)'
;AMAAFVPLFGASLKGKDGDVETAAALEGKEAVGVYLVTLANAEFSAALMKACAEGLTEKGLAIVLLAHDENDEEAEATLQTFAESPFMALPVASKAEKEAVMAKFELEAAPALVLLDQEGEVLTSEGVAKVTEDPAGEGFPWKDVGPPTLTEEDILVRMGNMAPEPGESGFKGVFLNSKNYLPLGFVTDAEEKDDVPFSGFKLKPYIMINKEAALFEVKKMGFASDWDQHKKEIAAFPGPELLLLFDPERSYGEKIIMTITQEAFDRETARLEARREEIIAEFEAEQAGGAGGGEG
;
A
#
# COMPACT_ATOMS: atom_id res chain seq x y z
N ALA A 1 -17.07 -6.30 12.67
CA ALA A 1 -17.12 -6.49 11.21
C ALA A 1 -17.73 -7.87 10.90
N MET A 2 -19.04 -8.06 11.10
CA MET A 2 -19.68 -9.39 11.13
C MET A 2 -19.95 -10.03 9.73
N ALA A 3 -19.57 -9.40 8.61
CA ALA A 3 -20.16 -9.71 7.30
C ALA A 3 -19.21 -10.16 6.18
N ALA A 4 -17.89 -10.05 6.32
CA ALA A 4 -16.97 -10.27 5.20
C ALA A 4 -16.85 -11.76 4.78
N PHE A 5 -16.90 -12.68 5.74
CA PHE A 5 -16.60 -14.10 5.51
C PHE A 5 -17.82 -14.97 5.23
N VAL A 6 -19.03 -14.55 5.60
CA VAL A 6 -20.26 -15.30 5.31
C VAL A 6 -20.49 -15.46 3.80
N PRO A 7 -20.24 -14.44 2.94
CA PRO A 7 -20.26 -14.61 1.49
C PRO A 7 -19.20 -15.58 0.94
N LEU A 8 -18.12 -15.84 1.68
CA LEU A 8 -17.04 -16.74 1.26
C LEU A 8 -17.32 -18.19 1.67
N PHE A 9 -17.67 -18.41 2.95
CA PHE A 9 -17.75 -19.76 3.52
C PHE A 9 -19.18 -20.23 3.84
N GLY A 10 -20.18 -19.38 3.60
CA GLY A 10 -21.55 -19.62 4.04
C GLY A 10 -21.76 -19.30 5.53
N ALA A 11 -22.94 -19.66 6.03
CA ALA A 11 -23.40 -19.29 7.37
C ALA A 11 -22.71 -20.05 8.52
N SER A 12 -22.16 -21.24 8.25
CA SER A 12 -21.58 -22.10 9.26
C SER A 12 -20.32 -22.81 8.78
N LEU A 13 -19.37 -22.98 9.69
CA LEU A 13 -18.16 -23.78 9.53
C LEU A 13 -18.21 -24.98 10.49
N LYS A 14 -17.45 -26.04 10.19
CA LYS A 14 -17.28 -27.21 11.08
C LYS A 14 -16.08 -26.96 11.99
N GLY A 15 -16.33 -26.74 13.28
CA GLY A 15 -15.30 -26.63 14.32
C GLY A 15 -15.09 -27.95 15.07
N LYS A 16 -14.19 -27.94 16.08
CA LYS A 16 -13.88 -29.10 16.93
C LYS A 16 -15.11 -29.71 17.62
N ASP A 17 -16.00 -28.86 18.12
CA ASP A 17 -17.19 -29.27 18.90
C ASP A 17 -18.48 -29.33 18.05
N GLY A 18 -18.37 -29.26 16.72
CA GLY A 18 -19.48 -29.25 15.78
C GLY A 18 -19.59 -27.94 15.00
N ASP A 19 -20.78 -27.68 14.45
CA ASP A 19 -21.02 -26.51 13.60
C ASP A 19 -20.98 -25.20 14.40
N VAL A 20 -20.28 -24.22 13.87
CA VAL A 20 -20.14 -22.86 14.43
C VAL A 20 -20.57 -21.83 13.41
N GLU A 21 -21.18 -20.74 13.86
CA GLU A 21 -21.56 -19.62 12.98
C GLU A 21 -20.29 -18.92 12.45
N THR A 22 -20.17 -18.81 11.12
CA THR A 22 -18.97 -18.25 10.47
C THR A 22 -18.61 -16.86 10.99
N ALA A 23 -19.62 -16.00 11.16
CA ALA A 23 -19.42 -14.63 11.63
C ALA A 23 -18.85 -14.59 13.06
N ALA A 24 -19.38 -15.42 13.97
CA ALA A 24 -18.92 -15.47 15.35
C ALA A 24 -17.53 -16.12 15.46
N ALA A 25 -17.27 -17.15 14.66
CA ALA A 25 -16.03 -17.91 14.74
C ALA A 25 -14.80 -17.12 14.24
N LEU A 26 -15.02 -16.20 13.29
CA LEU A 26 -13.97 -15.36 12.69
C LEU A 26 -13.98 -13.91 13.21
N GLU A 27 -14.85 -13.58 14.18
CA GLU A 27 -14.93 -12.23 14.73
C GLU A 27 -13.64 -11.83 15.46
N GLY A 28 -13.14 -10.63 15.15
CA GLY A 28 -11.98 -10.04 15.84
C GLY A 28 -10.65 -10.74 15.58
N LYS A 29 -10.58 -11.61 14.56
CA LYS A 29 -9.33 -12.22 14.12
C LYS A 29 -8.52 -11.21 13.31
N GLU A 30 -7.22 -11.15 13.58
CA GLU A 30 -6.32 -10.24 12.86
C GLU A 30 -6.14 -10.72 11.41
N ALA A 31 -6.09 -12.04 11.22
CA ALA A 31 -6.06 -12.65 9.90
C ALA A 31 -6.84 -13.97 9.87
N VAL A 32 -7.44 -14.29 8.72
CA VAL A 32 -8.08 -15.58 8.44
C VAL A 32 -7.30 -16.28 7.32
N GLY A 33 -6.66 -17.41 7.65
CA GLY A 33 -5.96 -18.26 6.71
C GLY A 33 -6.91 -19.26 6.05
N VAL A 34 -7.05 -19.20 4.73
CA VAL A 34 -7.74 -20.19 3.91
C VAL A 34 -6.72 -21.23 3.46
N TYR A 35 -6.79 -22.44 4.03
CA TYR A 35 -5.82 -23.50 3.77
C TYR A 35 -6.42 -24.62 2.91
N LEU A 36 -6.01 -24.68 1.64
CA LEU A 36 -6.33 -25.77 0.72
C LEU A 36 -5.39 -26.96 0.97
N VAL A 37 -5.94 -28.12 1.31
CA VAL A 37 -5.18 -29.25 1.87
C VAL A 37 -5.65 -30.61 1.37
N THR A 38 -4.72 -31.57 1.31
CA THR A 38 -4.93 -33.01 1.13
C THR A 38 -4.07 -33.80 2.12
N LEU A 39 -4.30 -35.11 2.26
CA LEU A 39 -3.45 -35.98 3.09
C LEU A 39 -1.97 -35.99 2.65
N ALA A 40 -1.66 -35.68 1.39
CA ALA A 40 -0.28 -35.61 0.89
C ALA A 40 0.51 -34.44 1.50
N ASN A 41 -0.16 -33.45 2.10
CA ASN A 41 0.47 -32.25 2.64
C ASN A 41 0.76 -32.36 4.15
N ALA A 42 1.00 -33.58 4.66
CA ALA A 42 1.19 -33.84 6.09
C ALA A 42 2.35 -33.04 6.71
N GLU A 43 3.44 -32.83 5.97
CA GLU A 43 4.61 -32.08 6.46
C GLU A 43 4.27 -30.62 6.77
N PHE A 44 3.73 -29.89 5.79
CA PHE A 44 3.31 -28.50 5.99
C PHE A 44 2.15 -28.39 7.00
N SER A 45 1.21 -29.34 6.98
CA SER A 45 0.10 -29.38 7.94
C SER A 45 0.60 -29.47 9.39
N ALA A 46 1.62 -30.30 9.64
CA ALA A 46 2.26 -30.40 10.96
C ALA A 46 3.00 -29.10 11.34
N ALA A 47 3.68 -28.46 10.40
CA ALA A 47 4.35 -27.18 10.61
C ALA A 47 3.35 -26.07 10.96
N LEU A 48 2.25 -25.96 10.21
CA LEU A 48 1.19 -24.97 10.45
C LEU A 48 0.51 -25.19 11.81
N MET A 49 0.15 -26.44 12.15
CA MET A 49 -0.44 -26.75 13.46
C MET A 49 0.51 -26.38 14.61
N LYS A 50 1.81 -26.67 14.44
CA LYS A 50 2.83 -26.30 15.43
C LYS A 50 2.95 -24.78 15.57
N ALA A 51 3.08 -24.03 14.48
CA ALA A 51 3.18 -22.57 14.50
C ALA A 51 1.93 -21.90 15.13
N CYS A 52 0.75 -22.43 14.83
CA CYS A 52 -0.50 -22.00 15.47
C CYS A 52 -0.54 -22.27 16.97
N ALA A 53 -0.03 -23.43 17.42
CA ALA A 53 0.04 -23.79 18.83
C ALA A 53 1.12 -23.00 19.59
N GLU A 54 2.20 -22.59 18.91
CA GLU A 54 3.33 -21.88 19.52
C GLU A 54 3.18 -20.35 19.53
N GLY A 55 2.16 -19.79 18.86
CA GLY A 55 1.82 -18.38 19.06
C GLY A 55 0.93 -17.73 18.01
N LEU A 56 0.81 -18.26 16.78
CA LEU A 56 0.04 -17.55 15.73
C LEU A 56 -1.46 -17.41 16.08
N THR A 57 -2.04 -18.40 16.76
CA THR A 57 -3.43 -18.32 17.21
C THR A 57 -3.64 -17.18 18.22
N GLU A 58 -2.67 -16.98 19.12
CA GLU A 58 -2.70 -15.90 20.12
C GLU A 58 -2.51 -14.53 19.48
N LYS A 59 -1.74 -14.47 18.38
CA LYS A 59 -1.58 -13.27 17.53
C LYS A 59 -2.83 -12.95 16.70
N GLY A 60 -3.85 -13.80 16.73
CA GLY A 60 -5.13 -13.55 16.08
C GLY A 60 -5.33 -14.27 14.75
N LEU A 61 -4.49 -15.24 14.38
CA LEU A 61 -4.72 -16.10 13.22
C LEU A 61 -5.85 -17.10 13.50
N ALA A 62 -6.81 -17.18 12.57
CA ALA A 62 -7.76 -18.29 12.48
C ALA A 62 -7.58 -19.03 11.14
N ILE A 63 -7.74 -20.36 11.13
CA ILE A 63 -7.60 -21.17 9.91
C ILE A 63 -8.96 -21.77 9.53
N VAL A 64 -9.30 -21.65 8.24
CA VAL A 64 -10.41 -22.34 7.58
C VAL A 64 -9.85 -23.32 6.56
N LEU A 65 -10.07 -24.62 6.80
CA LEU A 65 -9.61 -25.73 5.98
C LEU A 65 -10.56 -25.95 4.81
N LEU A 66 -9.99 -26.09 3.61
CA LEU A 66 -10.66 -26.53 2.39
C LEU A 66 -10.02 -27.85 1.94
N ALA A 67 -10.71 -28.96 2.14
CA ALA A 67 -10.25 -30.26 1.67
C ALA A 67 -10.34 -30.36 0.14
N HIS A 68 -9.23 -30.74 -0.50
CA HIS A 68 -9.06 -30.81 -1.96
C HIS A 68 -8.75 -32.23 -2.43
N ASP A 69 -9.49 -33.19 -1.91
CA ASP A 69 -9.34 -34.61 -2.25
C ASP A 69 -10.29 -35.03 -3.40
N GLU A 70 -10.02 -36.19 -4.01
CA GLU A 70 -10.75 -36.66 -5.20
C GLU A 70 -12.22 -36.99 -4.90
N ASN A 71 -12.52 -37.34 -3.65
CA ASN A 71 -13.87 -37.71 -3.20
C ASN A 71 -14.15 -37.27 -1.76
N ASP A 72 -15.43 -37.29 -1.40
CA ASP A 72 -15.91 -36.78 -0.11
C ASP A 72 -15.41 -37.62 1.09
N GLU A 73 -15.14 -38.92 0.92
CA GLU A 73 -14.61 -39.79 1.99
C GLU A 73 -13.16 -39.44 2.32
N GLU A 74 -12.33 -39.26 1.29
CA GLU A 74 -10.95 -38.78 1.46
C GLU A 74 -10.90 -37.37 2.03
N ALA A 75 -11.81 -36.48 1.61
CA ALA A 75 -11.92 -35.13 2.15
C ALA A 75 -12.22 -35.14 3.66
N GLU A 76 -13.17 -35.95 4.12
CA GLU A 76 -13.44 -36.11 5.56
C GLU A 76 -12.23 -36.72 6.29
N ALA A 77 -11.51 -37.66 5.68
CA ALA A 77 -10.29 -38.22 6.26
C ALA A 77 -9.18 -37.17 6.40
N THR A 78 -8.99 -36.29 5.41
CA THR A 78 -8.08 -35.14 5.50
C THR A 78 -8.45 -34.23 6.66
N LEU A 79 -9.72 -33.81 6.76
CA LEU A 79 -10.18 -32.93 7.83
C LEU A 79 -10.01 -33.55 9.23
N GLN A 80 -10.18 -34.88 9.35
CA GLN A 80 -10.01 -35.59 10.62
C GLN A 80 -8.57 -35.49 11.18
N THR A 81 -7.57 -35.24 10.34
CA THR A 81 -6.17 -35.03 10.81
C THR A 81 -6.00 -33.75 11.63
N PHE A 82 -6.94 -32.80 11.52
CA PHE A 82 -6.95 -31.53 12.23
C PHE A 82 -7.93 -31.50 13.42
N ALA A 83 -8.57 -32.62 13.77
CA ALA A 83 -9.63 -32.66 14.79
C ALA A 83 -9.20 -32.14 16.18
N GLU A 84 -7.91 -32.23 16.52
CA GLU A 84 -7.37 -31.70 17.77
C GLU A 84 -6.87 -30.26 17.69
N SER A 85 -6.84 -29.67 16.51
CA SER A 85 -6.44 -28.28 16.28
C SER A 85 -7.59 -27.30 16.57
N PRO A 86 -7.32 -26.00 16.76
CA PRO A 86 -8.36 -24.97 16.85
C PRO A 86 -8.94 -24.57 15.49
N PHE A 87 -8.62 -25.30 14.42
CA PHE A 87 -9.01 -24.93 13.06
C PHE A 87 -10.48 -25.23 12.81
N MET A 88 -11.04 -24.49 11.87
CA MET A 88 -12.37 -24.73 11.33
C MET A 88 -12.24 -25.31 9.93
N ALA A 89 -13.27 -26.00 9.46
CA ALA A 89 -13.33 -26.54 8.11
C ALA A 89 -14.59 -26.07 7.40
N LEU A 90 -14.46 -25.79 6.10
CA LEU A 90 -15.61 -25.70 5.22
C LEU A 90 -16.23 -27.11 5.10
N PRO A 91 -17.54 -27.30 5.34
CA PRO A 91 -18.15 -28.62 5.21
C PRO A 91 -17.91 -29.23 3.84
N VAL A 92 -17.64 -30.55 3.76
CA VAL A 92 -17.38 -31.26 2.49
C VAL A 92 -18.56 -31.14 1.50
N ALA A 93 -19.77 -30.97 2.04
CA ALA A 93 -20.99 -30.73 1.25
C ALA A 93 -21.02 -29.34 0.57
N SER A 94 -20.28 -28.36 1.06
CA SER A 94 -20.25 -26.96 0.56
C SER A 94 -19.35 -26.80 -0.67
N LYS A 95 -19.66 -27.58 -1.73
CA LYS A 95 -18.83 -27.65 -2.95
C LYS A 95 -18.80 -26.33 -3.73
N ALA A 96 -19.93 -25.63 -3.79
CA ALA A 96 -20.04 -24.36 -4.52
C ALA A 96 -19.23 -23.25 -3.85
N GLU A 97 -19.28 -23.16 -2.53
CA GLU A 97 -18.49 -22.22 -1.73
C GLU A 97 -16.99 -22.53 -1.90
N LYS A 98 -16.60 -23.82 -1.85
CA LYS A 98 -15.22 -24.24 -2.08
C LYS A 98 -14.70 -23.78 -3.45
N GLU A 99 -15.45 -24.07 -4.52
CA GLU A 99 -15.09 -23.68 -5.89
C GLU A 99 -15.00 -22.16 -6.04
N ALA A 100 -15.93 -21.41 -5.45
CA ALA A 100 -15.93 -19.95 -5.49
C ALA A 100 -14.72 -19.34 -4.75
N VAL A 101 -14.37 -19.88 -3.58
CA VAL A 101 -13.19 -19.46 -2.81
C VAL A 101 -11.90 -19.77 -3.57
N MET A 102 -11.78 -20.98 -4.11
CA MET A 102 -10.62 -21.37 -4.91
C MET A 102 -10.46 -20.48 -6.14
N ALA A 103 -11.54 -20.21 -6.87
CA ALA A 103 -11.51 -19.32 -8.03
C ALA A 103 -11.19 -17.87 -7.65
N LYS A 104 -11.74 -17.35 -6.55
CA LYS A 104 -11.52 -15.97 -6.11
C LYS A 104 -10.06 -15.70 -5.74
N PHE A 105 -9.39 -16.66 -5.13
CA PHE A 105 -8.01 -16.52 -4.64
C PHE A 105 -7.00 -17.29 -5.49
N GLU A 106 -7.39 -17.71 -6.70
CA GLU A 106 -6.52 -18.39 -7.68
C GLU A 106 -5.79 -19.63 -7.09
N LEU A 107 -6.50 -20.39 -6.25
CA LEU A 107 -5.97 -21.59 -5.61
C LEU A 107 -6.07 -22.81 -6.54
N GLU A 108 -4.96 -23.13 -7.22
CA GLU A 108 -4.94 -24.21 -8.21
C GLU A 108 -4.52 -25.58 -7.65
N ALA A 109 -3.71 -25.62 -6.58
CA ALA A 109 -3.15 -26.86 -6.06
C ALA A 109 -2.90 -26.80 -4.54
N ALA A 110 -2.92 -27.95 -3.88
CA ALA A 110 -2.57 -28.10 -2.47
C ALA A 110 -1.08 -28.51 -2.30
N PRO A 111 -0.37 -27.99 -1.28
CA PRO A 111 -0.86 -27.10 -0.25
C PRO A 111 -0.86 -25.64 -0.71
N ALA A 112 -1.92 -24.90 -0.41
CA ALA A 112 -1.97 -23.46 -0.58
C ALA A 112 -2.60 -22.79 0.63
N LEU A 113 -2.01 -21.70 1.12
CA LEU A 113 -2.50 -20.95 2.26
C LEU A 113 -2.52 -19.46 1.91
N VAL A 114 -3.72 -18.88 1.87
CA VAL A 114 -3.94 -17.45 1.64
C VAL A 114 -4.41 -16.83 2.95
N LEU A 115 -3.78 -15.74 3.38
CA LEU A 115 -4.23 -14.98 4.54
C LEU A 115 -5.08 -13.80 4.09
N LEU A 116 -6.19 -13.60 4.78
CA LEU A 116 -7.15 -12.52 4.54
C LEU A 116 -7.23 -11.61 5.77
N ASP A 117 -7.49 -10.32 5.56
CA ASP A 117 -7.78 -9.37 6.64
C ASP A 117 -9.24 -9.47 7.12
N GLN A 118 -9.63 -8.60 8.05
CA GLN A 118 -10.98 -8.59 8.63
C GLN A 118 -12.09 -8.27 7.62
N GLU A 119 -11.72 -7.66 6.51
CA GLU A 119 -12.59 -7.29 5.39
C GLU A 119 -12.66 -8.39 4.32
N GLY A 120 -11.84 -9.44 4.45
CA GLY A 120 -11.75 -10.54 3.49
C GLY A 120 -10.90 -10.22 2.27
N GLU A 121 -10.06 -9.19 2.35
CA GLU A 121 -9.07 -8.83 1.34
C GLU A 121 -7.76 -9.59 1.59
N VAL A 122 -7.02 -9.87 0.52
CA VAL A 122 -5.79 -10.67 0.61
C VAL A 122 -4.71 -9.89 1.34
N LEU A 123 -4.24 -10.44 2.47
CA LEU A 123 -3.02 -10.01 3.13
C LEU A 123 -1.81 -10.64 2.45
N THR A 124 -1.80 -11.96 2.27
CA THR A 124 -0.76 -12.63 1.48
C THR A 124 -1.28 -13.88 0.81
N SER A 125 -0.79 -14.13 -0.41
CA SER A 125 -1.02 -15.39 -1.14
C SER A 125 0.07 -16.44 -0.89
N GLU A 126 1.19 -16.04 -0.28
CA GLU A 126 2.36 -16.89 -0.02
C GLU A 126 2.37 -17.48 1.40
N GLY A 127 1.21 -17.68 2.02
CA GLY A 127 1.11 -18.08 3.43
C GLY A 127 1.87 -19.36 3.77
N VAL A 128 2.01 -20.30 2.83
CA VAL A 128 2.86 -21.49 3.01
C VAL A 128 4.32 -21.11 3.26
N ALA A 129 4.89 -20.27 2.39
CA ALA A 129 6.26 -19.80 2.52
C ALA A 129 6.44 -19.00 3.82
N LYS A 130 5.52 -18.07 4.12
CA LYS A 130 5.59 -17.24 5.33
C LYS A 130 5.59 -18.07 6.62
N VAL A 131 4.73 -19.08 6.73
CA VAL A 131 4.69 -19.96 7.92
C VAL A 131 5.96 -20.84 8.02
N THR A 132 6.52 -21.26 6.89
CA THR A 132 7.77 -22.04 6.87
C THR A 132 8.99 -21.20 7.25
N GLU A 133 9.10 -19.96 6.74
CA GLU A 133 10.22 -19.05 6.98
C GLU A 133 10.18 -18.37 8.35
N ASP A 134 8.98 -18.01 8.80
CA ASP A 134 8.73 -17.29 10.07
C ASP A 134 7.68 -18.05 10.91
N PRO A 135 8.00 -19.25 11.42
CA PRO A 135 7.05 -20.05 12.21
C PRO A 135 6.66 -19.39 13.55
N ALA A 136 7.48 -18.46 14.05
CA ALA A 136 7.17 -17.67 15.25
C ALA A 136 6.21 -16.50 14.95
N GLY A 137 6.02 -16.14 13.69
CA GLY A 137 5.19 -15.04 13.24
C GLY A 137 5.68 -13.67 13.68
N GLU A 138 7.00 -13.43 13.67
CA GLU A 138 7.56 -12.10 13.95
C GLU A 138 7.04 -11.04 12.95
N GLY A 139 6.82 -11.43 11.70
CA GLY A 139 6.24 -10.59 10.64
C GLY A 139 4.72 -10.73 10.46
N PHE A 140 4.03 -11.51 11.30
CA PHE A 140 2.57 -11.70 11.24
C PHE A 140 1.83 -10.34 11.31
N PRO A 141 0.81 -10.07 10.47
CA PRO A 141 0.07 -11.03 9.63
C PRO A 141 0.64 -11.23 8.21
N TRP A 142 1.93 -10.93 8.00
CA TRP A 142 2.65 -11.09 6.74
C TRP A 142 1.91 -10.46 5.58
N LYS A 143 1.49 -9.21 5.75
CA LYS A 143 0.92 -8.45 4.63
C LYS A 143 1.97 -8.47 3.51
N ASP A 144 1.58 -8.88 2.32
CA ASP A 144 2.29 -8.69 1.06
C ASP A 144 2.37 -7.17 0.85
N VAL A 145 3.30 -6.54 1.56
CA VAL A 145 4.03 -5.43 0.99
C VAL A 145 4.72 -6.06 -0.20
N GLY A 146 4.37 -5.64 -1.41
CA GLY A 146 5.12 -6.01 -2.60
C GLY A 146 6.61 -5.71 -2.43
N PRO A 147 7.46 -5.91 -3.46
CA PRO A 147 8.84 -5.44 -3.37
C PRO A 147 8.83 -4.00 -2.85
N PRO A 148 9.67 -3.66 -1.86
CA PRO A 148 9.56 -2.39 -1.14
C PRO A 148 9.42 -1.27 -2.18
N THR A 149 8.31 -0.56 -2.23
CA THR A 149 8.15 0.52 -3.21
C THR A 149 8.59 1.82 -2.57
N LEU A 150 9.26 2.69 -3.33
CA LEU A 150 9.50 4.06 -2.85
C LEU A 150 8.16 4.74 -2.55
N THR A 151 8.04 5.33 -1.38
CA THR A 151 6.92 6.23 -1.08
C THR A 151 7.07 7.53 -1.88
N GLU A 152 6.00 8.32 -1.98
CA GLU A 152 6.10 9.64 -2.61
C GLU A 152 7.15 10.53 -1.94
N GLU A 153 7.28 10.43 -0.62
CA GLU A 153 8.32 11.15 0.11
C GLU A 153 9.73 10.70 -0.30
N ASP A 154 9.96 9.39 -0.41
CA ASP A 154 11.25 8.85 -0.85
C ASP A 154 11.62 9.32 -2.26
N ILE A 155 10.64 9.31 -3.17
CA ILE A 155 10.82 9.80 -4.55
C ILE A 155 11.23 11.26 -4.54
N LEU A 156 10.53 12.11 -3.79
CA LEU A 156 10.82 13.54 -3.72
C LEU A 156 12.19 13.82 -3.06
N VAL A 157 12.59 13.03 -2.07
CA VAL A 157 13.92 13.14 -1.44
C VAL A 157 15.02 12.78 -2.44
N ARG A 158 14.88 11.65 -3.15
CA ARG A 158 15.83 11.20 -4.19
C ARG A 158 15.84 12.11 -5.43
N MET A 159 14.74 12.80 -5.70
CA MET A 159 14.61 13.76 -6.80
C MET A 159 15.55 14.95 -6.63
N GLY A 160 15.73 15.42 -5.40
CA GLY A 160 16.55 16.60 -5.15
C GLY A 160 15.98 17.85 -5.84
N ASN A 161 16.81 18.89 -5.98
CA ASN A 161 16.38 20.17 -6.54
C ASN A 161 16.07 20.05 -8.04
N MET A 162 14.87 20.53 -8.44
CA MET A 162 14.38 20.50 -9.82
C MET A 162 14.12 21.92 -10.37
N ALA A 163 14.94 22.90 -9.99
CA ALA A 163 14.87 24.24 -10.56
C ALA A 163 15.05 24.23 -12.09
N PRO A 164 14.28 25.05 -12.84
CA PRO A 164 14.42 25.16 -14.29
C PRO A 164 15.74 25.82 -14.68
N GLU A 165 16.20 25.57 -15.91
CA GLU A 165 17.41 26.23 -16.43
C GLU A 165 17.24 27.76 -16.48
N PRO A 166 18.25 28.54 -16.05
CA PRO A 166 18.17 30.00 -16.10
C PRO A 166 18.02 30.53 -17.53
N GLY A 167 17.04 31.42 -17.73
CA GLY A 167 16.83 32.11 -19.01
C GLY A 167 15.77 31.48 -19.92
N GLU A 168 15.20 30.35 -19.54
CA GLU A 168 14.02 29.80 -20.20
C GLU A 168 12.79 30.71 -20.02
N SER A 169 11.95 30.79 -21.05
CA SER A 169 10.69 31.52 -20.99
C SER A 169 9.57 30.69 -20.37
N GLY A 170 8.50 31.37 -19.94
CA GLY A 170 7.30 30.71 -19.42
C GLY A 170 7.28 30.54 -17.91
N PHE A 171 8.21 31.18 -17.21
CA PHE A 171 8.32 31.17 -15.75
C PHE A 171 8.18 32.56 -15.14
N LYS A 172 7.80 32.57 -13.86
CA LYS A 172 7.79 33.76 -13.02
C LYS A 172 8.22 33.39 -11.60
N GLY A 173 9.18 34.12 -11.03
CA GLY A 173 9.42 34.06 -9.59
C GLY A 173 8.21 34.59 -8.82
N VAL A 174 7.79 33.85 -7.79
CA VAL A 174 6.65 34.16 -6.93
C VAL A 174 7.13 34.19 -5.48
N PHE A 175 6.82 35.29 -4.78
CA PHE A 175 7.03 35.36 -3.34
C PHE A 175 5.89 34.62 -2.63
N LEU A 176 6.23 33.68 -1.76
CA LEU A 176 5.30 33.01 -0.86
C LEU A 176 5.69 33.26 0.58
N ASN A 177 4.71 33.56 1.43
CA ASN A 177 4.93 33.67 2.87
C ASN A 177 5.17 32.26 3.45
N SER A 178 6.19 32.11 4.30
CA SER A 178 6.54 30.79 4.87
C SER A 178 5.40 30.14 5.66
N LYS A 179 4.49 30.92 6.24
CA LYS A 179 3.29 30.38 6.92
C LYS A 179 2.37 29.58 5.98
N ASN A 180 2.48 29.82 4.66
CA ASN A 180 1.67 29.17 3.64
C ASN A 180 2.35 27.91 3.07
N TYR A 181 3.60 27.61 3.42
CA TYR A 181 4.28 26.41 2.92
C TYR A 181 3.57 25.13 3.34
N LEU A 182 3.15 25.01 4.61
CA LEU A 182 2.45 23.84 5.10
C LEU A 182 1.04 23.70 4.47
N PRO A 183 0.17 24.74 4.47
CA PRO A 183 -1.11 24.68 3.79
C PRO A 183 -1.04 24.36 2.29
N LEU A 184 0.01 24.80 1.60
CA LEU A 184 0.24 24.50 0.17
C LEU A 184 0.89 23.13 -0.05
N GLY A 185 1.35 22.47 1.01
CA GLY A 185 1.96 21.14 0.94
C GLY A 185 3.43 21.13 0.54
N PHE A 186 4.13 22.28 0.54
CA PHE A 186 5.58 22.37 0.33
C PHE A 186 6.37 21.70 1.47
N VAL A 187 5.78 21.63 2.66
CA VAL A 187 6.37 21.01 3.85
C VAL A 187 5.36 20.09 4.53
N THR A 188 5.84 19.13 5.29
CA THR A 188 5.03 18.17 6.05
C THR A 188 4.78 18.62 7.49
N ASP A 189 5.64 19.51 8.01
CA ASP A 189 5.55 20.11 9.33
C ASP A 189 5.97 21.58 9.27
N ALA A 190 5.38 22.43 10.10
CA ALA A 190 5.76 23.83 10.22
C ALA A 190 7.05 24.03 11.03
N GLU A 191 7.36 23.10 11.93
CA GLU A 191 8.59 23.11 12.72
C GLU A 191 9.71 22.37 11.99
N GLU A 192 10.93 22.91 12.05
CA GLU A 192 12.09 22.27 11.48
C GLU A 192 12.52 21.08 12.35
N LYS A 193 12.65 19.90 11.74
CA LYS A 193 13.05 18.66 12.38
C LYS A 193 14.18 18.02 11.56
N ASP A 194 15.26 17.64 12.22
CA ASP A 194 16.47 17.16 11.51
C ASP A 194 16.20 15.89 10.71
N ASP A 195 15.50 14.93 11.32
CA ASP A 195 15.25 13.60 10.76
C ASP A 195 13.94 13.48 9.96
N VAL A 196 13.21 14.58 9.77
CA VAL A 196 11.95 14.58 9.01
C VAL A 196 12.16 15.30 7.67
N PRO A 197 12.06 14.59 6.54
CA PRO A 197 12.06 15.21 5.23
C PRO A 197 10.99 16.28 5.10
N PHE A 198 11.34 17.32 4.38
CA PHE A 198 10.44 18.42 4.07
C PHE A 198 9.80 19.13 5.28
N SER A 199 10.45 19.18 6.44
CA SER A 199 9.96 19.89 7.63
C SER A 199 10.48 21.33 7.70
N GLY A 200 9.66 22.26 8.23
CA GLY A 200 10.04 23.65 8.48
C GLY A 200 10.41 24.43 7.20
N PHE A 201 11.71 24.60 6.95
CA PHE A 201 12.25 25.29 5.78
C PHE A 201 12.92 24.35 4.75
N LYS A 202 12.80 23.04 4.94
CA LYS A 202 13.18 22.04 3.93
C LYS A 202 12.00 21.91 2.97
N LEU A 203 12.02 22.57 1.81
CA LEU A 203 10.88 22.53 0.89
C LEU A 203 10.96 21.31 -0.03
N LYS A 204 9.79 20.76 -0.39
CA LYS A 204 9.67 19.85 -1.54
C LYS A 204 10.18 20.51 -2.81
N PRO A 205 10.73 19.73 -3.76
CA PRO A 205 11.28 20.28 -4.99
C PRO A 205 10.21 20.92 -5.88
N TYR A 206 8.97 20.45 -5.78
CA TYR A 206 7.83 21.04 -6.46
C TYR A 206 6.51 20.77 -5.73
N ILE A 207 5.49 21.53 -6.07
CA ILE A 207 4.08 21.22 -5.79
C ILE A 207 3.20 21.61 -6.98
N MET A 208 2.02 20.99 -7.06
CA MET A 208 0.93 21.43 -7.93
C MET A 208 -0.10 22.18 -7.12
N ILE A 209 -0.61 23.30 -7.64
CA ILE A 209 -1.73 24.02 -7.04
C ILE A 209 -2.89 24.13 -8.02
N ASN A 210 -4.11 24.10 -7.49
CA ASN A 210 -5.30 24.32 -8.29
C ASN A 210 -5.47 25.83 -8.58
N LYS A 211 -5.58 26.17 -9.87
CA LYS A 211 -5.76 27.54 -10.35
C LYS A 211 -7.00 28.22 -9.77
N GLU A 212 -8.13 27.52 -9.77
CA GLU A 212 -9.40 28.10 -9.29
C GLU A 212 -9.36 28.38 -7.79
N ALA A 213 -8.73 27.49 -7.01
CA ALA A 213 -8.51 27.69 -5.58
C ALA A 213 -7.66 28.93 -5.30
N ALA A 214 -6.55 29.11 -6.02
CA ALA A 214 -5.70 30.29 -5.90
C ALA A 214 -6.47 31.59 -6.24
N LEU A 215 -7.22 31.60 -7.34
CA LEU A 215 -8.05 32.76 -7.72
C LEU A 215 -9.18 33.03 -6.73
N PHE A 216 -9.77 31.98 -6.14
CA PHE A 216 -10.78 32.11 -5.10
C PHE A 216 -10.19 32.71 -3.82
N GLU A 217 -8.98 32.30 -3.43
CA GLU A 217 -8.25 32.91 -2.32
C GLU A 217 -8.02 34.41 -2.54
N VAL A 218 -7.56 34.80 -3.74
CA VAL A 218 -7.40 36.22 -4.11
C VAL A 218 -8.73 36.98 -3.98
N LYS A 219 -9.85 36.40 -4.44
CA LYS A 219 -11.17 37.03 -4.29
C LYS A 219 -11.55 37.24 -2.82
N LYS A 220 -11.17 36.30 -1.94
CA LYS A 220 -11.50 36.33 -0.51
C LYS A 220 -10.59 37.27 0.29
N MET A 221 -9.29 37.30 -0.04
CA MET A 221 -8.25 37.94 0.78
C MET A 221 -7.65 39.20 0.14
N GLY A 222 -7.87 39.44 -1.15
CA GLY A 222 -7.29 40.57 -1.88
C GLY A 222 -5.77 40.62 -1.74
N PHE A 223 -5.23 41.80 -1.44
CA PHE A 223 -3.79 42.04 -1.29
C PHE A 223 -3.11 41.20 -0.19
N ALA A 224 -3.88 40.56 0.70
CA ALA A 224 -3.35 39.68 1.74
C ALA A 224 -3.09 38.24 1.26
N SER A 225 -3.54 37.88 0.06
CA SER A 225 -3.19 36.62 -0.61
C SER A 225 -1.82 36.76 -1.28
N ASP A 226 -0.99 35.72 -1.16
CA ASP A 226 0.31 35.68 -1.84
C ASP A 226 0.16 35.70 -3.38
N TRP A 227 -1.00 35.25 -3.88
CA TRP A 227 -1.31 35.18 -5.31
C TRP A 227 -1.72 36.54 -5.91
N ASP A 228 -2.03 37.56 -5.12
CA ASP A 228 -2.61 38.82 -5.63
C ASP A 228 -1.69 39.53 -6.63
N GLN A 229 -0.37 39.45 -6.41
CA GLN A 229 0.64 40.03 -7.29
C GLN A 229 0.71 39.35 -8.67
N HIS A 230 0.31 38.07 -8.74
CA HIS A 230 0.41 37.23 -9.94
C HIS A 230 -0.97 36.80 -10.47
N LYS A 231 -2.07 37.37 -9.96
CA LYS A 231 -3.44 36.96 -10.30
C LYS A 231 -3.77 37.07 -11.79
N LYS A 232 -3.11 37.97 -12.53
CA LYS A 232 -3.32 38.14 -13.97
C LYS A 232 -2.71 36.99 -14.74
N GLU A 233 -1.48 36.62 -14.40
CA GLU A 233 -0.76 35.48 -14.94
C GLU A 233 -1.51 34.18 -14.63
N ILE A 234 -1.91 33.98 -13.37
CA ILE A 234 -2.72 32.83 -12.93
C ILE A 234 -4.03 32.75 -13.71
N ALA A 235 -4.77 33.87 -13.84
CA ALA A 235 -6.03 33.89 -14.57
C ALA A 235 -5.86 33.58 -16.07
N ALA A 236 -4.77 34.06 -16.67
CA ALA A 236 -4.45 33.87 -18.09
C ALA A 236 -3.92 32.46 -18.42
N PHE A 237 -3.36 31.74 -17.44
CA PHE A 237 -2.87 30.38 -17.64
C PHE A 237 -4.00 29.46 -18.12
N PRO A 238 -3.84 28.67 -19.19
CA PRO A 238 -4.96 27.94 -19.78
C PRO A 238 -5.36 26.68 -18.98
N GLY A 239 -4.43 26.02 -18.31
CA GLY A 239 -4.68 24.79 -17.57
C GLY A 239 -5.36 24.99 -16.19
N PRO A 240 -5.89 23.90 -15.60
CA PRO A 240 -6.55 23.93 -14.29
C PRO A 240 -5.56 23.92 -13.11
N GLU A 241 -4.30 23.53 -13.35
CA GLU A 241 -3.25 23.41 -12.33
C GLU A 241 -2.03 24.23 -12.72
N LEU A 242 -1.32 24.73 -11.72
CA LEU A 242 -0.05 25.44 -11.89
C LEU A 242 1.04 24.66 -11.17
N LEU A 243 2.18 24.53 -11.83
CA LEU A 243 3.37 23.94 -11.26
C LEU A 243 4.20 25.01 -10.56
N LEU A 244 4.55 24.74 -9.31
CA LEU A 244 5.48 25.55 -8.53
C LEU A 244 6.75 24.75 -8.24
N LEU A 245 7.90 25.29 -8.63
CA LEU A 245 9.22 24.68 -8.45
C LEU A 245 9.98 25.45 -7.37
N PHE A 246 10.62 24.73 -6.46
CA PHE A 246 11.54 25.32 -5.50
C PHE A 246 12.90 25.56 -6.17
N ASP A 247 13.42 26.77 -6.02
CA ASP A 247 14.73 27.17 -6.52
C ASP A 247 15.51 27.91 -5.42
N PRO A 248 16.47 27.24 -4.75
CA PRO A 248 17.29 27.86 -3.72
C PRO A 248 18.18 29.00 -4.26
N GLU A 249 18.52 28.97 -5.56
CA GLU A 249 19.43 29.92 -6.22
C GLU A 249 18.71 31.15 -6.77
N ARG A 250 17.37 31.17 -6.76
CA ARG A 250 16.54 32.29 -7.22
C ARG A 250 16.85 32.74 -8.64
N SER A 251 16.99 31.79 -9.55
CA SER A 251 17.24 31.99 -10.99
C SER A 251 16.20 32.89 -11.65
N TYR A 252 14.98 32.98 -11.08
CA TYR A 252 13.90 33.86 -11.54
C TYR A 252 13.49 34.92 -10.49
N GLY A 253 14.41 35.29 -9.59
CA GLY A 253 14.28 36.38 -8.62
C GLY A 253 13.72 35.98 -7.25
N GLU A 254 12.88 34.95 -7.20
CA GLU A 254 12.27 34.41 -5.97
C GLU A 254 12.62 32.93 -5.78
N LYS A 255 12.44 32.42 -4.56
CA LYS A 255 12.71 31.01 -4.22
C LYS A 255 11.69 30.03 -4.81
N ILE A 256 10.53 30.53 -5.22
CA ILE A 256 9.47 29.71 -5.80
C ILE A 256 9.25 30.21 -7.22
N ILE A 257 9.21 29.29 -8.17
CA ILE A 257 9.02 29.59 -9.58
C ILE A 257 7.69 28.99 -10.01
N MET A 258 6.83 29.81 -10.61
CA MET A 258 5.55 29.39 -11.16
C MET A 258 5.63 29.32 -12.68
N THR A 259 5.10 28.23 -13.25
CA THR A 259 4.85 28.14 -14.70
C THR A 259 3.69 29.06 -15.08
N ILE A 260 3.90 29.97 -16.04
CA ILE A 260 2.89 30.93 -16.53
C ILE A 260 2.44 30.66 -17.97
N THR A 261 2.98 29.64 -18.61
CA THR A 261 2.60 29.19 -19.96
C THR A 261 2.41 27.68 -19.98
N GLN A 262 1.47 27.18 -20.78
CA GLN A 262 1.22 25.74 -20.91
C GLN A 262 2.47 24.98 -21.38
N GLU A 263 3.23 25.56 -22.32
CA GLU A 263 4.46 24.95 -22.83
C GLU A 263 5.51 24.71 -21.73
N ALA A 264 5.71 25.68 -20.84
CA ALA A 264 6.60 25.52 -19.69
C ALA A 264 6.04 24.50 -18.69
N PHE A 265 4.73 24.50 -18.43
CA PHE A 265 4.10 23.49 -17.58
C PHE A 265 4.34 22.08 -18.13
N ASP A 266 4.00 21.84 -19.39
CA ASP A 266 4.11 20.50 -20.00
C ASP A 266 5.57 20.02 -20.02
N ARG A 267 6.52 20.91 -20.37
CA ARG A 267 7.95 20.59 -20.39
C ARG A 267 8.45 20.19 -19.00
N GLU A 268 8.14 20.98 -17.98
CA GLU A 268 8.66 20.75 -16.65
C GLU A 268 7.98 19.56 -15.97
N THR A 269 6.68 19.36 -16.19
CA THR A 269 5.98 18.15 -15.73
C THR A 269 6.58 16.90 -16.38
N ALA A 270 6.87 16.93 -17.68
CA ALA A 270 7.56 15.81 -18.34
C ALA A 270 8.96 15.58 -17.75
N ARG A 271 9.72 16.63 -17.41
CA ARG A 271 11.03 16.50 -16.75
C ARG A 271 10.90 15.88 -15.36
N LEU A 272 9.89 16.29 -14.59
CA LEU A 272 9.61 15.73 -13.27
C LEU A 272 9.25 14.24 -13.36
N GLU A 273 8.32 13.87 -14.24
CA GLU A 273 7.91 12.47 -14.45
C GLU A 273 9.08 11.60 -14.93
N ALA A 274 9.89 12.08 -15.88
CA ALA A 274 11.08 11.35 -16.32
C ALA A 274 12.07 11.10 -15.18
N ARG A 275 12.29 12.08 -14.29
CA ARG A 275 13.16 11.89 -13.12
C ARG A 275 12.53 10.94 -12.10
N ARG A 276 11.20 10.92 -11.94
CA ARG A 276 10.50 9.93 -11.09
C ARG A 276 10.69 8.52 -11.62
N GLU A 277 10.50 8.31 -12.92
CA GLU A 277 10.73 7.00 -13.57
C GLU A 277 12.18 6.54 -13.41
N GLU A 278 13.15 7.45 -13.58
CA GLU A 278 14.57 7.14 -13.37
C GLU A 278 14.86 6.69 -11.93
N ILE A 279 14.33 7.41 -10.93
CA ILE A 279 14.50 7.07 -9.51
C ILE A 279 13.88 5.71 -9.17
N ILE A 280 12.71 5.41 -9.72
CA ILE A 280 12.05 4.12 -9.53
C ILE A 280 12.90 3.01 -10.14
N ALA A 281 13.39 3.19 -11.37
CA ALA A 281 14.25 2.22 -12.04
C ALA A 281 15.60 2.02 -11.33
N GLU A 282 16.22 3.10 -10.82
CA GLU A 282 17.43 3.05 -9.98
C GLU A 282 17.18 2.18 -8.73
N PHE A 283 16.06 2.41 -8.05
CA PHE A 283 15.69 1.66 -6.86
C PHE A 283 15.40 0.18 -7.16
N GLU A 284 14.67 -0.12 -8.24
CA GLU A 284 14.42 -1.50 -8.67
C GLU A 284 15.73 -2.25 -8.99
N ALA A 285 16.69 -1.56 -9.63
CA ALA A 285 18.01 -2.10 -9.91
C ALA A 285 18.84 -2.34 -8.63
N GLU A 286 18.75 -1.45 -7.64
CA GLU A 286 19.36 -1.63 -6.30
C GLU A 286 18.82 -2.90 -5.62
N GLN A 287 17.50 -3.12 -5.67
CA GLN A 287 16.87 -4.32 -5.10
C GLN A 287 17.29 -5.60 -5.82
N ALA A 288 17.32 -5.58 -7.16
CA ALA A 288 17.76 -6.72 -7.95
C ALA A 288 19.25 -7.07 -7.75
N GLY A 289 20.10 -6.06 -7.53
CA GLY A 289 21.53 -6.24 -7.26
C GLY A 289 21.85 -6.71 -5.83
N GLY A 290 21.02 -6.35 -4.85
CA GLY A 290 21.16 -6.75 -3.45
C GLY A 290 20.85 -8.23 -3.18
N ALA A 291 19.98 -8.84 -4.00
CA ALA A 291 19.57 -10.25 -3.85
C ALA A 291 20.69 -11.28 -4.17
N GLY A 292 21.84 -10.86 -4.70
CA GLY A 292 22.96 -11.74 -5.05
C GLY A 292 24.14 -11.78 -4.05
N GLY A 293 24.06 -11.06 -2.93
CA GLY A 293 25.20 -10.82 -2.03
C GLY A 293 25.25 -11.68 -0.74
N GLY A 294 24.41 -12.70 -0.62
CA GLY A 294 24.22 -13.49 0.60
C GLY A 294 24.81 -14.89 0.58
N GLU A 295 25.99 -15.10 0.02
CA GLU A 295 26.79 -16.32 0.29
C GLU A 295 28.26 -15.93 0.49
N GLY A 296 28.71 -16.03 1.74
CA GLY A 296 30.10 -15.82 2.18
C GLY A 296 30.28 -16.30 3.62
#